data_AF-A0A024FEY6-F1
#
_entry.id   AF-A0A024FEY6-F1
#
_cell.length_a   1.000
_cell.length_b   1.000
_cell.length_c   1.000
_cell.angle_alpha   90.00
_cell.angle_beta   90.00
_cell.angle_gamma   90.00
#
_symmetry.space_group_name_H-M   'P 1'
#
loop_
_entity.id
_entity.type
_entity.pdbx_description
1 polymer ?
#
loop_
_entity_poly.entity_id
_entity_poly.type
_entity_poly.pdbx_seq_one_letter_code
_entity_poly.pdbx_strand_id
1 'polypeptide(L)'
;MYIDSTKGAIVFHAMPINSKTANTKYTRSELREQMVPGENSVNWTFKDGAYMKGKLAMDEVTRDDNGKYHRVIIMQIHGRLTNEQRDLIGEDDNNAPPILKIYLDKGKIRVKTKVLKNLNVRVPEILHEEAWGDDEGFNFEEKVDFKKFTLEVKVSDGKMVISLNGNEYKVYENIHIKKWGVFENYFKAGNYFQTRDEGAYAKVRFYELEISH
;
A
#
# COMPACT_ATOMS: atom_id res chain seq x y z
N MET A 1 -3.19 10.82 -13.87
CA MET A 1 -2.98 11.76 -12.76
C MET A 1 -3.10 13.18 -13.29
N TYR A 2 -3.86 14.07 -12.63
CA TYR A 2 -4.00 15.47 -13.05
C TYR A 2 -4.36 16.37 -11.84
N ILE A 3 -4.17 17.68 -11.98
CA ILE A 3 -4.52 18.66 -10.94
C ILE A 3 -5.99 19.07 -11.13
N ASP A 4 -6.77 19.01 -10.06
CA ASP A 4 -8.09 19.63 -9.93
C ASP A 4 -7.93 20.90 -9.09
N SER A 5 -7.63 22.02 -9.76
CA SER A 5 -7.36 23.31 -9.11
C SER A 5 -8.58 23.85 -8.37
N THR A 6 -9.80 23.51 -8.80
CA THR A 6 -11.04 23.93 -8.14
C THR A 6 -11.24 23.28 -6.78
N LYS A 7 -10.66 22.09 -6.58
CA LYS A 7 -10.70 21.35 -5.31
C LYS A 7 -9.38 21.41 -4.55
N GLY A 8 -8.32 21.94 -5.15
CA GLY A 8 -6.97 21.97 -4.58
C GLY A 8 -6.42 20.56 -4.36
N ALA A 9 -6.57 19.67 -5.34
CA ALA A 9 -6.19 18.26 -5.21
C ALA A 9 -5.48 17.73 -6.44
N ILE A 10 -4.64 16.71 -6.25
CA ILE A 10 -4.18 15.83 -7.31
C ILE A 10 -5.16 14.66 -7.41
N VAL A 11 -5.65 14.39 -8.61
CA VAL A 11 -6.57 13.28 -8.90
C VAL A 11 -5.79 12.10 -9.50
N PHE A 12 -5.90 10.95 -8.85
CA PHE A 12 -5.45 9.67 -9.36
C PHE A 12 -6.64 8.91 -9.95
N HIS A 13 -6.70 8.88 -11.28
CA HIS A 13 -7.72 8.17 -12.05
C HIS A 13 -7.14 6.86 -12.59
N ALA A 14 -7.83 5.74 -12.32
CA ALA A 14 -7.47 4.43 -12.84
C ALA A 14 -8.72 3.68 -13.32
N MET A 15 -8.55 2.92 -14.39
CA MET A 15 -9.56 2.06 -15.02
C MET A 15 -8.87 0.82 -15.61
N PRO A 16 -9.55 -0.33 -15.75
CA PRO A 16 -8.96 -1.51 -16.37
C PRO A 16 -8.58 -1.21 -17.82
N ILE A 17 -7.31 -1.47 -18.13
CA ILE A 17 -6.72 -1.39 -19.46
C ILE A 17 -5.77 -2.58 -19.64
N ASN A 18 -5.42 -2.88 -20.89
CA ASN A 18 -4.53 -4.00 -21.21
C ASN A 18 -3.06 -3.77 -20.82
N SER A 19 -2.67 -2.54 -20.48
CA SER A 19 -1.31 -2.21 -20.02
C SER A 19 -1.16 -2.44 -18.52
N LYS A 20 -0.37 -3.46 -18.14
CA LYS A 20 -0.03 -3.81 -16.75
C LYS A 20 1.46 -4.11 -16.68
N THR A 21 2.10 -3.78 -15.56
CA THR A 21 3.50 -4.20 -15.30
C THR A 21 3.53 -5.67 -14.86
N ALA A 22 4.69 -6.34 -15.04
CA ALA A 22 4.87 -7.79 -14.89
C ALA A 22 4.19 -8.39 -13.64
N ASN A 23 4.35 -7.76 -12.48
CA ASN A 23 3.88 -8.31 -11.20
C ASN A 23 2.48 -7.80 -10.79
N THR A 24 1.68 -7.28 -11.72
CA THR A 24 0.44 -6.57 -11.37
C THR A 24 -0.79 -7.14 -12.06
N LYS A 25 -1.77 -7.54 -11.25
CA LYS A 25 -3.04 -8.09 -11.76
C LYS A 25 -4.03 -7.01 -12.21
N TYR A 26 -3.87 -5.78 -11.73
CA TYR A 26 -4.77 -4.67 -11.94
C TYR A 26 -4.01 -3.39 -12.32
N THR A 27 -4.75 -2.42 -12.85
CA THR A 27 -4.21 -1.13 -13.29
C THR A 27 -4.14 -0.14 -12.14
N ARG A 28 -3.23 0.83 -12.27
CA ARG A 28 -2.99 1.83 -11.23
C ARG A 28 -2.61 3.19 -11.84
N SER A 29 -3.03 4.25 -11.16
CA SER A 29 -2.38 5.56 -11.20
C SER A 29 -1.91 5.79 -9.77
N GLU A 30 -0.63 5.51 -9.50
CA GLU A 30 -0.11 5.39 -8.14
C GLU A 30 1.36 5.83 -8.11
N LEU A 31 1.72 6.60 -7.08
CA LEU A 31 3.09 6.99 -6.80
C LEU A 31 3.86 5.84 -6.16
N ARG A 32 5.16 5.77 -6.46
CA ARG A 32 6.15 4.95 -5.77
C ARG A 32 7.19 5.89 -5.18
N GLU A 33 7.40 5.82 -3.88
CA GLU A 33 8.40 6.62 -3.18
C GLU A 33 9.79 6.38 -3.76
N GLN A 34 10.57 7.45 -3.95
CA GLN A 34 12.01 7.38 -4.15
C GLN A 34 12.65 8.24 -3.07
N MET A 35 13.42 7.62 -2.16
CA MET A 35 14.14 8.38 -1.11
C MET A 35 15.14 9.36 -1.74
N VAL A 36 15.77 8.93 -2.84
CA VAL A 36 16.62 9.75 -3.69
C VAL A 36 15.91 9.91 -5.05
N PRO A 37 15.51 11.13 -5.45
CA PRO A 37 14.83 11.35 -6.72
C PRO A 37 15.58 10.76 -7.92
N GLY A 38 14.90 9.95 -8.72
CA GLY A 38 15.50 9.29 -9.88
C GLY A 38 16.13 7.92 -9.58
N GLU A 39 16.23 7.50 -8.32
CA GLU A 39 16.85 6.24 -7.93
C GLU A 39 15.86 5.28 -7.25
N ASN A 40 15.76 4.06 -7.76
CA ASN A 40 14.88 3.02 -7.21
C ASN A 40 15.59 2.05 -6.24
N SER A 41 16.93 2.10 -6.17
CA SER A 41 17.76 1.23 -5.34
C SER A 41 17.89 1.68 -3.90
N VAL A 42 17.68 2.97 -3.59
CA VAL A 42 17.74 3.49 -2.21
C VAL A 42 16.36 3.45 -1.58
N ASN A 43 16.23 2.63 -0.53
CA ASN A 43 15.00 2.29 0.17
C ASN A 43 15.31 2.14 1.67
N TRP A 44 14.29 1.93 2.50
CA TRP A 44 14.42 1.94 3.96
C TRP A 44 13.97 0.62 4.61
N THR A 45 14.57 0.26 5.73
CA THR A 45 14.13 -0.87 6.55
C THR A 45 13.17 -0.41 7.65
N PHE A 46 12.41 -1.33 8.24
CA PHE A 46 11.57 -0.99 9.40
C PHE A 46 12.40 -0.45 10.58
N LYS A 47 13.67 -0.86 10.69
CA LYS A 47 14.59 -0.38 11.73
C LYS A 47 14.94 1.09 11.56
N ASP A 48 15.13 1.55 10.32
CA ASP A 48 15.38 2.96 10.01
C ASP A 48 14.16 3.82 10.40
N GLY A 49 12.97 3.24 10.24
CA GLY A 49 11.71 3.92 10.52
C GLY A 49 11.29 4.78 9.34
N ALA A 50 10.00 5.05 9.27
CA ALA A 50 9.43 5.87 8.21
C ALA A 50 8.05 6.38 8.63
N TYR A 51 7.65 7.52 8.09
CA TYR A 51 6.34 8.10 8.33
C TYR A 51 5.75 8.61 7.02
N MET A 52 4.48 8.27 6.76
CA MET A 52 3.71 8.78 5.64
C MET A 52 2.37 9.31 6.16
N LYS A 53 2.02 10.55 5.78
CA LYS A 53 0.74 11.18 6.06
C LYS A 53 0.08 11.60 4.77
N GLY A 54 -1.18 11.25 4.60
CA GLY A 54 -1.99 11.66 3.45
C GLY A 54 -3.34 12.21 3.89
N LYS A 55 -3.76 13.29 3.25
CA LYS A 55 -5.14 13.80 3.34
C LYS A 55 -5.82 13.60 2.01
N LEU A 56 -6.90 12.82 2.00
CA LEU A 56 -7.47 12.27 0.78
C LEU A 56 -8.98 12.13 0.86
N ALA A 57 -9.61 11.92 -0.30
CA ALA A 57 -11.02 11.59 -0.42
C ALA A 57 -11.24 10.69 -1.65
N MET A 58 -12.22 9.77 -1.57
CA MET A 58 -12.76 9.16 -2.78
C MET A 58 -13.56 10.23 -3.53
N ASP A 59 -13.28 10.43 -4.81
CA ASP A 59 -14.06 11.31 -5.68
C ASP A 59 -15.17 10.52 -6.36
N GLU A 60 -14.79 9.48 -7.09
CA GLU A 60 -15.72 8.62 -7.81
C GLU A 60 -15.20 7.18 -7.78
N VAL A 61 -16.12 6.23 -7.64
CA VAL A 61 -15.81 4.81 -7.83
C VAL A 61 -17.04 4.08 -8.33
N THR A 62 -16.83 3.30 -9.38
CA THR A 62 -17.88 2.46 -9.99
C THR A 62 -18.31 1.33 -9.05
N ARG A 63 -19.44 0.69 -9.37
CA ARG A 63 -20.01 -0.43 -8.62
C ARG A 63 -19.99 -1.70 -9.47
N ASP A 64 -19.94 -2.85 -8.82
CA ASP A 64 -20.10 -4.16 -9.43
C ASP A 64 -21.57 -4.44 -9.78
N ASP A 65 -21.83 -5.57 -10.44
CA ASP A 65 -23.19 -5.99 -10.85
C ASP A 65 -24.15 -6.22 -9.67
N ASN A 66 -23.62 -6.36 -8.45
CA ASN A 66 -24.41 -6.47 -7.22
C ASN A 66 -24.62 -5.10 -6.54
N GLY A 67 -24.25 -4.00 -7.21
CA GLY A 67 -24.35 -2.64 -6.71
C GLY A 67 -23.34 -2.27 -5.63
N LYS A 68 -22.30 -3.08 -5.38
CA LYS A 68 -21.27 -2.79 -4.37
C LYS A 68 -20.14 -1.99 -5.00
N TYR A 69 -19.66 -0.97 -4.30
CA TYR A 69 -18.51 -0.20 -4.78
C TYR A 69 -17.27 -1.09 -4.99
N HIS A 70 -16.58 -0.86 -6.10
CA HIS A 70 -15.28 -1.46 -6.35
C HIS A 70 -14.27 -1.00 -5.29
N ARG A 71 -13.29 -1.88 -5.02
CA ARG A 71 -12.25 -1.62 -4.03
C ARG A 71 -11.09 -0.86 -4.66
N VAL A 72 -10.48 0.02 -3.88
CA VAL A 72 -9.30 0.77 -4.30
C VAL A 72 -8.24 0.66 -3.21
N ILE A 73 -7.02 0.26 -3.57
CA ILE A 73 -5.86 0.42 -2.69
C ILE A 73 -5.36 1.85 -2.85
N ILE A 74 -5.25 2.57 -1.74
CA ILE A 74 -4.93 4.01 -1.72
C ILE A 74 -3.56 4.31 -1.14
N MET A 75 -3.06 3.45 -0.25
CA MET A 75 -1.73 3.56 0.36
C MET A 75 -1.15 2.17 0.61
N GLN A 76 0.17 2.03 0.48
CA GLN A 76 0.89 0.77 0.70
C GLN A 76 2.28 1.01 1.30
N ILE A 77 2.81 -0.04 1.92
CA ILE A 77 4.25 -0.27 2.06
C ILE A 77 4.55 -1.53 1.25
N HIS A 78 5.44 -1.41 0.29
CA HIS A 78 5.86 -2.52 -0.54
C HIS A 78 7.28 -2.94 -0.17
N GLY A 79 7.46 -4.24 0.07
CA GLY A 79 8.79 -4.81 0.26
C GLY A 79 9.61 -4.73 -1.02
N ARG A 80 10.93 -4.70 -0.83
CA ARG A 80 11.92 -4.83 -1.88
C ARG A 80 13.07 -5.70 -1.39
N LEU A 81 13.52 -6.62 -2.25
CA LEU A 81 14.79 -7.33 -2.06
C LEU A 81 15.95 -6.38 -2.39
N THR A 82 17.04 -6.43 -1.62
CA THR A 82 18.32 -5.87 -2.10
C THR A 82 18.80 -6.63 -3.34
N ASN A 83 19.76 -6.09 -4.08
CA ASN A 83 20.34 -6.83 -5.21
C ASN A 83 21.01 -8.13 -4.74
N GLU A 84 21.70 -8.08 -3.61
CA GLU A 84 22.31 -9.27 -2.99
C GLU A 84 21.27 -10.32 -2.59
N GLN A 85 20.13 -9.89 -2.01
CA GLN A 85 19.05 -10.80 -1.64
C GLN A 85 18.41 -11.43 -2.87
N ARG A 86 18.11 -10.65 -3.91
CA ARG A 86 17.60 -11.16 -5.19
C ARG A 86 18.54 -12.21 -5.75
N ASP A 87 19.83 -11.89 -5.86
CA ASP A 87 20.84 -12.76 -6.44
C ASP A 87 21.02 -14.05 -5.60
N LEU A 88 20.91 -13.94 -4.27
CA LEU A 88 20.97 -15.08 -3.34
C LEU A 88 19.85 -16.10 -3.60
N ILE A 89 18.64 -15.64 -3.93
CA ILE A 89 17.48 -16.53 -4.15
C ILE A 89 17.17 -16.78 -5.64
N GLY A 90 17.96 -16.17 -6.53
CA GLY A 90 17.86 -16.39 -7.97
C GLY A 90 16.61 -15.77 -8.63
N GLU A 91 16.04 -14.72 -8.04
CA GLU A 91 14.88 -14.00 -8.63
C GLU A 91 15.34 -13.07 -9.76
N ASP A 92 14.44 -12.78 -10.71
CA ASP A 92 14.71 -11.93 -11.87
C ASP A 92 14.55 -10.43 -11.60
N ASP A 93 13.89 -10.08 -10.50
CA ASP A 93 13.70 -8.71 -10.03
C ASP A 93 13.80 -8.55 -8.50
N ASN A 94 13.68 -7.31 -8.02
CA ASN A 94 13.79 -7.00 -6.60
C ASN A 94 12.43 -7.02 -5.86
N ASN A 95 11.41 -7.68 -6.41
CA ASN A 95 10.08 -7.72 -5.82
C ASN A 95 10.10 -8.49 -4.49
N ALA A 96 9.41 -7.94 -3.49
CA ALA A 96 9.07 -8.65 -2.27
C ALA A 96 7.62 -8.30 -1.88
N PRO A 97 6.98 -9.06 -0.97
CA PRO A 97 5.58 -8.86 -0.67
C PRO A 97 5.22 -7.43 -0.20
N PRO A 98 4.00 -6.95 -0.48
CA PRO A 98 3.47 -5.73 0.15
C PRO A 98 3.00 -6.00 1.58
N ILE A 99 3.81 -5.59 2.57
CA ILE A 99 3.51 -5.76 4.01
C ILE A 99 2.30 -4.96 4.48
N LEU A 100 1.97 -3.87 3.78
CA LEU A 100 0.80 -3.05 4.10
C LEU A 100 0.04 -2.72 2.82
N LYS A 101 -1.28 -2.97 2.84
CA LYS A 101 -2.23 -2.43 1.88
C LYS A 101 -3.39 -1.78 2.62
N ILE A 102 -3.63 -0.51 2.34
CA ILE A 102 -4.78 0.23 2.84
C ILE A 102 -5.75 0.43 1.69
N TYR A 103 -6.98 -0.02 1.90
CA TYR A 103 -8.07 0.01 0.93
C TYR A 103 -9.12 1.02 1.36
N LEU A 104 -9.75 1.66 0.38
CA LEU A 104 -11.13 2.11 0.51
C LEU A 104 -12.03 0.98 -0.02
N ASP A 105 -12.81 0.38 0.89
CA ASP A 105 -13.67 -0.77 0.63
C ASP A 105 -15.03 -0.52 1.28
N LYS A 106 -16.07 -0.37 0.45
CA LYS A 106 -17.47 -0.15 0.89
C LYS A 106 -17.60 1.02 1.89
N GLY A 107 -16.94 2.14 1.58
CA GLY A 107 -16.97 3.37 2.38
C GLY A 107 -16.15 3.35 3.66
N LYS A 108 -15.46 2.24 3.95
CA LYS A 108 -14.57 2.10 5.11
C LYS A 108 -13.10 2.02 4.68
N ILE A 109 -12.22 2.35 5.62
CA ILE A 109 -10.80 2.06 5.50
C ILE A 109 -10.54 0.64 5.98
N ARG A 110 -10.03 -0.20 5.08
CA ARG A 110 -9.63 -1.58 5.36
C ARG A 110 -8.12 -1.72 5.23
N VAL A 111 -7.48 -2.33 6.22
CA VAL A 111 -6.05 -2.63 6.24
C VAL A 111 -5.86 -4.12 6.07
N LYS A 112 -4.91 -4.51 5.21
CA LYS A 112 -4.36 -5.87 5.17
C LYS A 112 -2.85 -5.84 5.32
N THR A 113 -2.33 -6.85 5.99
CA THR A 113 -0.90 -7.04 6.19
C THR A 113 -0.46 -8.45 5.80
N LYS A 114 0.85 -8.72 5.93
CA LYS A 114 1.43 -10.04 5.68
C LYS A 114 1.82 -10.73 6.98
N VAL A 115 1.61 -12.05 7.00
CA VAL A 115 2.03 -12.94 8.08
C VAL A 115 2.96 -14.02 7.53
N LEU A 116 4.06 -14.26 8.23
CA LEU A 116 4.97 -15.36 7.88
C LEU A 116 4.28 -16.70 8.15
N LYS A 117 4.16 -17.57 7.14
CA LYS A 117 3.42 -18.83 7.23
C LYS A 117 4.08 -19.84 8.17
N ASN A 118 5.41 -19.85 8.22
CA ASN A 118 6.20 -20.68 9.12
C ASN A 118 7.21 -19.81 9.87
N LEU A 119 7.05 -19.63 11.19
CA LEU A 119 7.89 -18.74 12.00
C LEU A 119 9.36 -19.18 12.12
N ASN A 120 9.65 -20.44 11.80
CA ASN A 120 10.98 -21.03 11.92
C ASN A 120 11.87 -20.79 10.70
N VAL A 121 11.30 -20.35 9.56
CA VAL A 121 12.09 -20.07 8.36
C VAL A 121 13.09 -18.94 8.59
N ARG A 122 14.22 -19.03 7.90
CA ARG A 122 15.36 -18.11 7.97
C ARG A 122 15.71 -17.66 6.56
N VAL A 123 16.79 -16.90 6.40
CA VAL A 123 17.36 -16.61 5.08
C VAL A 123 18.01 -17.91 4.57
N PRO A 124 17.79 -18.30 3.30
CA PRO A 124 17.10 -17.54 2.25
C PRO A 124 15.56 -17.65 2.23
N GLU A 125 14.96 -18.67 2.84
CA GLU A 125 13.54 -19.02 2.63
C GLU A 125 12.56 -17.90 2.98
N ILE A 126 12.88 -17.07 3.97
CA ILE A 126 12.05 -15.92 4.40
C ILE A 126 11.94 -14.83 3.33
N LEU A 127 12.87 -14.78 2.38
CA LEU A 127 12.93 -13.75 1.34
C LEU A 127 11.91 -13.99 0.23
N HIS A 128 11.45 -15.22 0.05
CA HIS A 128 10.50 -15.58 -1.00
C HIS A 128 9.07 -15.12 -0.69
N GLU A 129 8.33 -14.66 -1.71
CA GLU A 129 6.96 -14.16 -1.54
C GLU A 129 6.02 -15.23 -0.96
N GLU A 130 6.19 -16.49 -1.37
CA GLU A 130 5.36 -17.61 -0.91
C GLU A 130 5.55 -17.96 0.57
N ALA A 131 6.62 -17.49 1.23
CA ALA A 131 6.76 -17.63 2.68
C ALA A 131 5.73 -16.75 3.44
N TRP A 132 5.15 -15.76 2.78
CA TRP A 132 4.24 -14.78 3.38
C TRP A 132 2.79 -14.97 2.92
N GLY A 133 1.88 -15.09 3.88
CA GLY A 133 0.43 -15.13 3.69
C GLY A 133 -0.21 -13.77 3.98
N ASP A 134 -1.49 -13.64 3.66
CA ASP A 134 -2.30 -12.49 4.09
C ASP A 134 -2.81 -12.69 5.52
N ASP A 135 -2.98 -11.60 6.27
CA ASP A 135 -3.76 -11.60 7.50
C ASP A 135 -5.29 -11.61 7.23
N GLU A 136 -6.07 -11.71 8.31
CA GLU A 136 -7.55 -11.59 8.26
C GLU A 136 -8.01 -10.19 7.84
N GLY A 137 -7.13 -9.20 7.96
CA GLY A 137 -7.38 -7.79 7.73
C GLY A 137 -8.21 -7.13 8.83
N PHE A 138 -8.19 -5.80 8.83
CA PHE A 138 -8.82 -4.96 9.84
C PHE A 138 -9.62 -3.86 9.16
N ASN A 139 -10.81 -3.53 9.68
CA ASN A 139 -11.56 -2.37 9.22
C ASN A 139 -11.57 -1.35 10.35
N PHE A 140 -11.33 -0.08 10.03
CA PHE A 140 -11.66 1.01 10.93
C PHE A 140 -13.18 1.11 11.12
N GLU A 141 -13.61 1.63 12.26
CA GLU A 141 -15.03 1.77 12.58
C GLU A 141 -15.66 2.90 11.79
N GLU A 142 -14.96 4.04 11.71
CA GLU A 142 -15.38 5.19 10.92
C GLU A 142 -15.61 4.84 9.44
N LYS A 143 -16.78 5.28 8.93
CA LYS A 143 -17.08 5.32 7.51
C LYS A 143 -16.67 6.67 6.95
N VAL A 144 -15.68 6.67 6.06
CA VAL A 144 -15.21 7.87 5.37
C VAL A 144 -16.06 8.17 4.13
N ASP A 145 -16.64 7.14 3.51
CA ASP A 145 -17.39 7.23 2.25
C ASP A 145 -16.62 8.07 1.19
N PHE A 146 -17.16 9.24 0.83
CA PHE A 146 -16.57 10.21 -0.12
C PHE A 146 -16.06 11.48 0.57
N LYS A 147 -16.07 11.52 1.91
CA LYS A 147 -15.59 12.67 2.69
C LYS A 147 -14.06 12.70 2.69
N LYS A 148 -13.51 13.87 3.03
CA LYS A 148 -12.07 14.00 3.29
C LYS A 148 -11.71 13.30 4.61
N PHE A 149 -10.59 12.61 4.61
CA PHE A 149 -10.02 11.98 5.80
C PHE A 149 -8.49 12.05 5.74
N THR A 150 -7.87 11.85 6.89
CA THR A 150 -6.42 11.77 7.03
C THR A 150 -6.02 10.34 7.38
N LEU A 151 -5.02 9.80 6.68
CA LEU A 151 -4.35 8.56 7.02
C LEU A 151 -2.91 8.85 7.37
N GLU A 152 -2.44 8.22 8.44
CA GLU A 152 -1.03 8.23 8.82
C GLU A 152 -0.54 6.80 8.99
N VAL A 153 0.67 6.54 8.49
CA VAL A 153 1.39 5.28 8.67
C VAL A 153 2.73 5.63 9.28
N LYS A 154 2.97 5.12 10.50
CA LYS A 154 4.23 5.27 11.21
C LYS A 154 4.89 3.91 11.40
N VAL A 155 6.13 3.79 10.98
CA VAL A 155 6.94 2.58 11.08
C VAL A 155 8.15 2.86 11.96
N SER A 156 8.50 1.89 12.79
CA SER A 156 9.74 1.82 13.55
C SER A 156 10.14 0.35 13.72
N ASP A 157 11.28 0.10 14.36
CA ASP A 157 11.77 -1.27 14.56
C ASP A 157 10.71 -2.18 15.21
N GLY A 158 10.30 -3.22 14.49
CA GLY A 158 9.31 -4.19 14.95
C GLY A 158 7.88 -3.67 15.14
N LYS A 159 7.55 -2.45 14.67
CA LYS A 159 6.25 -1.83 14.90
C LYS A 159 5.74 -1.00 13.71
N MET A 160 4.46 -1.14 13.43
CA MET A 160 3.74 -0.32 12.45
C MET A 160 2.42 0.15 13.04
N VAL A 161 2.15 1.45 12.96
CA VAL A 161 0.93 2.10 13.46
C VAL A 161 0.23 2.79 12.30
N ILE A 162 -1.04 2.48 12.08
CA ILE A 162 -1.91 3.16 11.13
C ILE A 162 -2.94 3.96 11.93
N SER A 163 -3.09 5.23 11.61
CA SER A 163 -4.09 6.12 12.21
C SER A 163 -5.06 6.61 11.15
N LEU A 164 -6.35 6.59 11.46
CA LEU A 164 -7.40 7.25 10.69
C LEU A 164 -7.85 8.47 11.49
N ASN A 165 -7.84 9.65 10.86
CA ASN A 165 -8.31 10.93 11.41
C ASN A 165 -7.76 11.33 12.80
N GLY A 166 -6.68 10.68 13.27
CA GLY A 166 -6.09 10.95 14.58
C GLY A 166 -6.95 10.48 15.76
N ASN A 167 -7.97 9.64 15.54
CA ASN A 167 -8.87 9.15 16.59
C ASN A 167 -8.92 7.62 16.67
N GLU A 168 -8.78 6.91 15.55
CA GLU A 168 -8.74 5.46 15.51
C GLU A 168 -7.36 4.95 15.09
N TYR A 169 -6.91 3.87 15.73
CA TYR A 169 -5.58 3.34 15.52
C TYR A 169 -5.60 1.83 15.31
N LYS A 170 -4.78 1.36 14.37
CA LYS A 170 -4.42 -0.04 14.25
C LYS A 170 -2.91 -0.18 14.44
N VAL A 171 -2.53 -0.92 15.47
CA VAL A 171 -1.13 -1.22 15.80
C VAL A 171 -0.81 -2.66 15.40
N TYR A 172 0.28 -2.84 14.68
CA TYR A 172 0.93 -4.12 14.43
C TYR A 172 2.30 -4.10 15.12
N GLU A 173 2.40 -4.84 16.22
CA GLU A 173 3.63 -5.00 17.01
C GLU A 173 3.73 -6.48 17.40
N ASN A 174 4.12 -7.32 16.45
CA ASN A 174 4.10 -8.77 16.59
C ASN A 174 5.31 -9.43 15.92
N ILE A 175 5.42 -10.75 16.04
CA ILE A 175 6.55 -11.51 15.49
C ILE A 175 6.68 -11.35 13.96
N HIS A 176 5.58 -11.19 13.23
CA HIS A 176 5.61 -11.04 11.78
C HIS A 176 6.22 -9.69 11.38
N ILE A 177 5.87 -8.60 12.08
CA ILE A 177 6.49 -7.28 11.85
C ILE A 177 7.98 -7.31 12.19
N LYS A 178 8.38 -7.99 13.28
CA LYS A 178 9.81 -8.18 13.60
C LYS A 178 10.54 -8.96 12.53
N LYS A 179 9.94 -10.05 12.02
CA LYS A 179 10.51 -10.88 10.96
C LYS A 179 10.56 -10.15 9.60
N TRP A 180 9.69 -9.17 9.38
CA TRP A 180 9.67 -8.35 8.16
C TRP A 180 10.91 -7.47 8.00
N GLY A 181 11.66 -7.21 9.10
CA GLY A 181 12.87 -6.37 9.08
C GLY A 181 14.01 -6.85 8.19
N VAL A 182 13.88 -8.02 7.54
CA VAL A 182 14.82 -8.49 6.51
C VAL A 182 14.69 -7.73 5.18
N PHE A 183 13.56 -7.07 4.92
CA PHE A 183 13.30 -6.39 3.66
C PHE A 183 13.55 -4.87 3.74
N GLU A 184 14.00 -4.31 2.62
CA GLU A 184 13.83 -2.89 2.33
C GLU A 184 12.38 -2.59 1.92
N ASN A 185 11.99 -1.32 1.95
CA ASN A 185 10.62 -0.89 1.76
C ASN A 185 10.56 0.45 1.03
N TYR A 186 9.43 0.68 0.37
CA TYR A 186 9.05 1.98 -0.14
C TYR A 186 7.53 2.18 0.01
N PHE A 187 7.13 3.42 0.27
CA PHE A 187 5.72 3.78 0.27
C PHE A 187 5.14 3.82 -1.14
N LYS A 188 3.83 3.59 -1.22
CA LYS A 188 3.02 3.87 -2.41
C LYS A 188 1.75 4.60 -2.00
N ALA A 189 1.30 5.52 -2.84
CA ALA A 189 0.08 6.30 -2.60
C ALA A 189 -0.60 6.66 -3.91
N GLY A 190 -1.93 6.57 -3.98
CA GLY A 190 -2.70 6.96 -5.15
C GLY A 190 -3.95 6.10 -5.34
N ASN A 191 -4.08 5.51 -6.52
CA ASN A 191 -5.21 4.68 -6.91
C ASN A 191 -4.71 3.41 -7.59
N TYR A 192 -4.63 2.33 -6.82
CA TYR A 192 -4.45 0.99 -7.36
C TYR A 192 -5.80 0.26 -7.36
N PHE A 193 -6.45 0.26 -8.52
CA PHE A 193 -7.85 -0.12 -8.69
C PHE A 193 -8.04 -1.64 -8.70
N GLN A 194 -8.93 -2.21 -7.89
CA GLN A 194 -8.99 -3.66 -7.63
C GLN A 194 -10.16 -4.36 -8.33
N THR A 195 -10.42 -4.01 -9.59
CA THR A 195 -11.37 -4.73 -10.46
C THR A 195 -10.85 -4.81 -11.90
N ARG A 196 -11.46 -5.69 -12.69
CA ARG A 196 -11.25 -5.83 -14.14
C ARG A 196 -12.53 -5.64 -14.93
N ASP A 197 -13.62 -5.26 -14.26
CA ASP A 197 -14.93 -5.13 -14.88
C ASP A 197 -14.88 -4.06 -15.96
N GLU A 198 -15.50 -4.37 -17.11
CA GLU A 198 -15.47 -3.49 -18.27
C GLU A 198 -16.17 -2.15 -17.95
N GLY A 199 -15.56 -1.03 -18.36
CA GLY A 199 -16.06 0.30 -18.05
C GLY A 199 -15.90 0.76 -16.59
N ALA A 200 -15.37 -0.09 -15.70
CA ALA A 200 -15.13 0.30 -14.32
C ALA A 200 -14.00 1.34 -14.20
N TYR A 201 -14.11 2.24 -13.24
CA TYR A 201 -13.05 3.19 -12.88
C TYR A 201 -13.16 3.64 -11.42
N ALA A 202 -12.08 4.27 -10.95
CA ALA A 202 -12.05 5.02 -9.70
C ALA A 202 -11.21 6.31 -9.83
N LYS A 203 -11.56 7.34 -9.06
CA LYS A 203 -10.83 8.59 -8.90
C LYS A 203 -10.61 8.85 -7.41
N VAL A 204 -9.35 8.99 -7.01
CA VAL A 204 -8.97 9.33 -5.64
C VAL A 204 -8.30 10.69 -5.64
N ARG A 205 -8.73 11.59 -4.75
CA ARG A 205 -8.12 12.90 -4.55
C ARG A 205 -7.12 12.84 -3.40
N PHE A 206 -5.93 13.36 -3.62
CA PHE A 206 -4.96 13.68 -2.59
C PHE A 206 -4.83 15.21 -2.49
N TYR A 207 -5.01 15.74 -1.28
CA TYR A 207 -4.88 17.16 -0.97
C TYR A 207 -3.50 17.47 -0.39
N GLU A 208 -2.99 16.55 0.44
CA GLU A 208 -1.68 16.63 1.09
C GLU A 208 -1.09 15.22 1.10
N LEU A 209 0.22 15.11 0.88
CA LEU A 209 0.98 13.87 1.02
C LEU A 209 2.40 14.22 1.48
N GLU A 210 2.78 13.71 2.64
CA GLU A 210 4.05 14.00 3.31
C GLU A 210 4.72 12.68 3.69
N ILE A 211 6.04 12.60 3.51
CA ILE A 211 6.87 11.47 3.91
C ILE A 211 8.10 11.99 4.66
N SER A 212 8.49 11.30 5.71
CA SER A 212 9.75 11.54 6.44
C SER A 212 10.36 10.24 6.95
N HIS A 213 11.69 10.23 7.09
CA HIS A 213 12.49 9.14 7.65
C HIS A 213 13.30 9.63 8.83
#